data_AF-A0A8J8KZQ0-F1
#
_entry.id   AF-A0A8J8KZQ0-F1
#
_cell.length_a   1.000
_cell.length_b   1.000
_cell.length_c   1.000
_cell.angle_alpha   90.00
_cell.angle_beta   90.00
_cell.angle_gamma   90.00
#
_symmetry.space_group_name_H-M   'P 1'
#
loop_
_entity.id
_entity.type
_entity.pdbx_description
1 polymer ?
#
loop_
_entity_poly.entity_id
_entity_poly.type
_entity_poly.pdbx_seq_one_letter_code
_entity_poly.pdbx_strand_id
1 'polypeptide(L)'
;MRRSALFLFVSGLLVGQSTGLDDGRLDPAWFGAGVVFQPSKALGFQWLKPNLDLRNRSLRLRAWEPAAWVQGPRVGKDQAFLSRVAPGLPADLERGLKRGLKGALPVSTTLGDVVLVGRVADALGSDDDYMSVRPMTLSFDLKLVDGDSGEVLAAFHDTLTGPNTEAISYHFGRWCEAMGRALAPAAAAPVLAAPAAAKPLPVPSKPAFDLEGALRRIDALGRDGLLSEAECEALRKKARAKAQ
;
A
#
# COMPACT_ATOMS: atom_id res chain seq x y z
N MET A 1 -3.42 -7.43 48.51
CA MET A 1 -4.61 -7.89 47.74
C MET A 1 -4.52 -7.34 46.33
N ARG A 2 -4.26 -8.21 45.35
CA ARG A 2 -4.13 -7.85 43.92
C ARG A 2 -5.53 -7.66 43.32
N ARG A 3 -5.79 -6.52 42.68
CA ARG A 3 -6.97 -6.33 41.84
C ARG A 3 -6.57 -6.55 40.39
N SER A 4 -6.99 -7.69 39.84
CA SER A 4 -6.91 -8.01 38.43
C SER A 4 -7.82 -7.05 37.64
N ALA A 5 -7.25 -6.30 36.70
CA ALA A 5 -8.01 -5.56 35.71
C ALA A 5 -8.36 -6.54 34.57
N LEU A 6 -9.64 -6.88 34.48
CA LEU A 6 -10.21 -7.66 33.39
C LEU A 6 -10.28 -6.74 32.15
N PHE A 7 -9.37 -6.94 31.19
CA PHE A 7 -9.47 -6.33 29.87
C PHE A 7 -10.59 -7.03 29.10
N LEU A 8 -11.75 -6.39 29.02
CA LEU A 8 -12.81 -6.77 28.09
C LEU A 8 -12.37 -6.34 26.68
N PHE A 9 -11.89 -7.30 25.89
CA PHE A 9 -11.79 -7.14 24.44
C PHE A 9 -13.22 -7.10 23.88
N VAL A 10 -13.63 -5.93 23.38
CA VAL A 10 -14.86 -5.78 22.61
C VAL A 10 -14.63 -6.35 21.21
N SER A 11 -14.77 -7.67 21.09
CA SER A 11 -14.96 -8.35 19.81
C SER A 11 -16.46 -8.36 19.51
N GLY A 12 -17.01 -7.31 18.90
CA GLY A 12 -18.47 -7.28 18.73
C GLY A 12 -19.11 -6.10 18.01
N LEU A 13 -18.40 -5.34 17.17
CA LEU A 13 -19.01 -4.24 16.41
C LEU A 13 -18.87 -4.46 14.91
N LEU A 14 -19.56 -5.47 14.37
CA LEU A 14 -19.74 -5.62 12.91
C LEU A 14 -21.20 -5.72 12.47
N VAL A 15 -22.16 -5.85 13.39
CA VAL A 15 -23.57 -6.10 13.01
C VAL A 15 -24.39 -4.81 12.88
N GLY A 16 -23.91 -3.67 13.41
CA GLY A 16 -24.75 -2.46 13.54
C GLY A 16 -24.40 -1.24 12.67
N GLN A 17 -23.32 -1.27 11.88
CA GLN A 17 -22.85 -0.09 11.10
C GLN A 17 -22.96 -0.24 9.58
N SER A 18 -23.45 -1.36 9.06
CA SER A 18 -23.34 -1.70 7.63
C SER A 18 -24.28 -0.94 6.69
N THR A 19 -25.46 -0.54 7.13
CA THR A 19 -26.45 0.12 6.26
C THR A 19 -26.08 1.56 5.88
N GLY A 20 -25.17 2.21 6.62
CA GLY A 20 -24.79 3.60 6.37
C GLY A 20 -23.49 3.83 5.60
N LEU A 21 -22.68 2.79 5.37
CA LEU A 21 -21.32 2.96 4.82
C LEU A 21 -21.27 2.98 3.29
N ASP A 22 -22.07 2.13 2.62
CA ASP A 22 -22.12 2.07 1.15
C ASP A 22 -23.55 1.87 0.62
N ASP A 23 -24.50 2.66 1.14
CA ASP A 23 -25.94 2.58 0.83
C ASP A 23 -26.53 1.16 0.91
N GLY A 24 -26.01 0.30 1.79
CA GLY A 24 -26.45 -1.08 1.93
C GLY A 24 -25.93 -2.06 0.86
N ARG A 25 -24.88 -1.71 0.11
CA ARG A 25 -24.17 -2.64 -0.80
C ARG A 25 -23.10 -3.47 -0.12
N LEU A 26 -22.87 -3.22 1.17
CA LEU A 26 -21.98 -4.00 2.00
C LEU A 26 -22.73 -5.20 2.60
N ASP A 27 -22.15 -6.39 2.47
CA ASP A 27 -22.60 -7.63 3.12
C ASP A 27 -21.52 -8.15 4.08
N PRO A 28 -21.51 -7.68 5.35
CA PRO A 28 -20.50 -8.07 6.33
C PRO A 28 -20.42 -9.57 6.60
N ALA A 29 -21.53 -10.30 6.45
CA ALA A 29 -21.56 -11.73 6.74
C ALA A 29 -20.68 -12.53 5.77
N TRP A 30 -20.50 -12.05 4.53
CA TRP A 30 -19.67 -12.72 3.53
C TRP A 30 -18.16 -12.59 3.81
N PHE A 31 -17.73 -11.54 4.51
CA PHE A 31 -16.32 -11.31 4.85
C PHE A 31 -15.83 -12.22 5.99
N GLY A 32 -16.73 -12.88 6.73
CA GLY A 32 -16.36 -13.77 7.83
C GLY A 32 -15.83 -13.05 9.07
N ALA A 33 -15.32 -13.82 10.03
CA ALA A 33 -14.82 -13.32 11.31
C ALA A 33 -13.28 -13.30 11.36
N GLY A 34 -12.71 -12.66 12.40
CA GLY A 34 -11.27 -12.68 12.66
C GLY A 34 -10.46 -11.56 12.00
N VAL A 35 -11.12 -10.69 11.23
CA VAL A 35 -10.52 -9.52 10.58
C VAL A 35 -11.01 -8.22 11.23
N VAL A 36 -10.16 -7.20 11.21
CA VAL A 36 -10.43 -5.88 11.82
C VAL A 36 -10.52 -4.82 10.74
N PHE A 37 -11.57 -4.00 10.79
CA PHE A 37 -11.73 -2.89 9.87
C PHE A 37 -10.55 -1.91 9.97
N GLN A 38 -10.03 -1.50 8.81
CA GLN A 38 -9.00 -0.48 8.71
C GLN A 38 -9.40 0.53 7.62
N PRO A 39 -9.25 1.84 7.86
CA PRO A 39 -9.54 2.82 6.83
C PRO A 39 -8.49 2.75 5.72
N SER A 40 -8.94 2.80 4.46
CA SER A 40 -8.07 2.90 3.30
C SER A 40 -8.42 4.13 2.48
N LYS A 41 -7.41 4.91 2.09
CA LYS A 41 -7.60 6.01 1.14
C LYS A 41 -7.67 5.53 -0.31
N ALA A 42 -7.32 4.26 -0.56
CA ALA A 42 -7.12 3.74 -1.91
C ALA A 42 -8.03 2.55 -2.27
N LEU A 43 -8.63 1.87 -1.28
CA LEU A 43 -9.34 0.60 -1.47
C LEU A 43 -10.77 0.60 -0.92
N GLY A 44 -11.40 1.78 -0.77
CA GLY A 44 -12.69 1.89 -0.11
C GLY A 44 -12.64 1.34 1.32
N PHE A 45 -13.27 0.19 1.54
CA PHE A 45 -13.31 -0.48 2.82
C PHE A 45 -12.43 -1.73 2.83
N GLN A 46 -11.63 -1.88 3.89
CA GLN A 46 -10.79 -3.06 4.08
C GLN A 46 -10.87 -3.60 5.52
N TRP A 47 -10.76 -4.92 5.64
CA TRP A 47 -10.64 -5.64 6.90
C TRP A 47 -9.45 -6.55 6.82
N LEU A 48 -8.51 -6.44 7.77
CA LEU A 48 -7.30 -7.23 7.76
C LEU A 48 -7.19 -8.04 9.05
N LYS A 49 -6.69 -9.27 8.94
CA LYS A 49 -6.28 -10.05 10.11
C LYS A 49 -5.17 -9.28 10.85
N PRO A 50 -5.25 -9.13 12.18
CA PRO A 50 -4.16 -8.56 12.96
C PRO A 50 -2.86 -9.33 12.70
N ASN A 51 -1.76 -8.61 12.48
CA ASN A 51 -0.47 -9.20 12.14
C ASN A 51 -0.50 -10.06 10.87
N LEU A 52 -1.31 -9.68 9.86
CA LEU A 52 -1.33 -10.32 8.55
C LEU A 52 0.11 -10.53 8.03
N ASP A 53 0.44 -11.80 7.78
CA ASP A 53 1.74 -12.23 7.27
C ASP A 53 1.53 -13.06 6.01
N LEU A 54 2.06 -12.55 4.90
CA LEU A 54 2.01 -13.17 3.58
C LEU A 54 3.41 -13.54 3.09
N ARG A 55 4.43 -13.51 3.96
CA ARG A 55 5.80 -13.86 3.58
C ARG A 55 5.89 -15.30 3.15
N ASN A 56 6.59 -15.53 2.03
CA ASN A 56 6.78 -16.85 1.43
C ASN A 56 5.47 -17.58 1.06
N ARG A 57 4.35 -16.86 1.01
CA ARG A 57 3.05 -17.37 0.54
C ARG A 57 2.92 -17.10 -0.97
N SER A 58 1.79 -17.47 -1.54
CA SER A 58 1.42 -17.28 -2.94
C SER A 58 -0.10 -17.18 -3.10
N LEU A 59 -0.56 -16.29 -3.98
CA LEU A 59 -1.98 -16.07 -4.25
C LEU A 59 -2.46 -16.98 -5.38
N ARG A 60 -3.52 -17.73 -5.09
CA ARG A 60 -4.37 -18.39 -6.09
C ARG A 60 -5.64 -17.59 -6.33
N LEU A 61 -5.84 -17.05 -7.54
CA LEU A 61 -7.11 -16.47 -7.94
C LEU A 61 -8.10 -17.58 -8.28
N ARG A 62 -9.24 -17.61 -7.60
CA ARG A 62 -10.36 -18.46 -8.01
C ARG A 62 -11.19 -17.80 -9.10
N ALA A 63 -11.96 -18.64 -9.79
CA ALA A 63 -13.11 -18.17 -10.53
C ALA A 63 -14.00 -17.32 -9.62
N TRP A 64 -14.54 -16.24 -10.18
CA TRP A 64 -15.44 -15.36 -9.45
C TRP A 64 -16.70 -16.12 -9.05
N GLU A 65 -17.21 -15.82 -7.86
CA GLU A 65 -18.52 -16.30 -7.44
C GLU A 65 -19.62 -15.60 -8.25
N PRO A 66 -20.83 -16.19 -8.32
CA PRO A 66 -21.99 -15.51 -8.89
C PRO A 66 -22.22 -14.14 -8.24
N ALA A 67 -22.74 -13.19 -9.01
CA ALA A 67 -23.10 -11.88 -8.49
C ALA A 67 -24.15 -12.01 -7.37
N ALA A 68 -23.92 -11.30 -6.27
CA ALA A 68 -24.73 -11.41 -5.06
C ALA A 68 -26.04 -10.61 -5.15
N TRP A 69 -26.04 -9.49 -5.90
CA TRP A 69 -27.18 -8.59 -6.02
C TRP A 69 -27.75 -8.21 -4.66
N VAL A 70 -26.89 -7.69 -3.78
CA VAL A 70 -27.20 -7.45 -2.36
C VAL A 70 -28.36 -6.47 -2.12
N GLN A 71 -28.62 -5.57 -3.06
CA GLN A 71 -29.77 -4.65 -3.01
C GLN A 71 -31.05 -5.24 -3.63
N GLY A 72 -31.03 -6.51 -4.02
CA GLY A 72 -32.12 -7.23 -4.66
C GLY A 72 -31.88 -7.52 -6.15
N PRO A 73 -32.70 -8.39 -6.76
CA PRO A 73 -32.51 -8.82 -8.14
C PRO A 73 -32.49 -7.64 -9.13
N ARG A 74 -31.50 -7.64 -10.02
CA ARG A 74 -31.35 -6.66 -11.10
C ARG A 74 -31.85 -7.22 -12.42
N VAL A 75 -32.39 -6.36 -13.28
CA VAL A 75 -32.92 -6.72 -14.61
C VAL A 75 -32.56 -5.67 -15.66
N GLY A 76 -32.67 -6.03 -16.93
CA GLY A 76 -32.50 -5.09 -18.05
C GLY A 76 -31.09 -4.50 -18.10
N LYS A 77 -31.00 -3.18 -18.03
CA LYS A 77 -29.75 -2.42 -18.20
C LYS A 77 -28.64 -2.83 -17.23
N ASP A 78 -28.99 -3.18 -15.99
CA ASP A 78 -28.01 -3.53 -14.95
C ASP A 78 -27.34 -4.88 -15.26
N GLN A 79 -28.11 -5.86 -15.72
CA GLN A 79 -27.57 -7.13 -16.19
C GLN A 79 -26.76 -6.98 -17.48
N ALA A 80 -27.24 -6.13 -18.41
CA ALA A 80 -26.53 -5.84 -19.64
C ALA A 80 -25.21 -5.11 -19.40
N PHE A 81 -25.15 -4.24 -18.40
CA PHE A 81 -23.91 -3.61 -17.95
C PHE A 81 -22.96 -4.66 -17.35
N LEU A 82 -23.45 -5.46 -16.40
CA LEU A 82 -22.61 -6.47 -15.76
C LEU A 82 -22.06 -7.50 -16.76
N SER A 83 -22.86 -7.94 -17.73
CA SER A 83 -22.42 -8.92 -18.74
C SER A 83 -21.29 -8.41 -19.63
N ARG A 84 -21.17 -7.08 -19.81
CA ARG A 84 -20.06 -6.45 -20.55
C ARG A 84 -18.79 -6.36 -19.71
N VAL A 85 -18.91 -6.09 -18.41
CA VAL A 85 -17.74 -5.83 -17.53
C VAL A 85 -17.21 -7.11 -16.88
N ALA A 86 -18.09 -7.98 -16.40
CA ALA A 86 -17.72 -9.17 -15.62
C ALA A 86 -16.66 -10.08 -16.27
N PRO A 87 -16.68 -10.34 -17.59
CA PRO A 87 -15.66 -11.19 -18.21
C PRO A 87 -14.23 -10.65 -18.09
N GLY A 88 -14.06 -9.33 -18.01
CA GLY A 88 -12.75 -8.68 -17.91
C GLY A 88 -12.17 -8.63 -16.49
N LEU A 89 -13.03 -8.66 -15.46
CA LEU A 89 -12.62 -8.46 -14.07
C LEU A 89 -11.53 -9.44 -13.58
N PRO A 90 -11.60 -10.76 -13.85
CA PRO A 90 -10.54 -11.67 -13.39
C PRO A 90 -9.17 -11.34 -13.98
N ALA A 91 -9.11 -11.01 -15.27
CA ALA A 91 -7.86 -10.70 -15.97
C ALA A 91 -7.26 -9.37 -15.48
N ASP A 92 -8.09 -8.37 -15.23
CA ASP A 92 -7.64 -7.08 -14.71
C ASP A 92 -7.21 -7.15 -13.25
N LEU A 93 -7.87 -8.00 -12.45
CA LEU A 93 -7.43 -8.32 -11.09
C LEU A 93 -6.04 -8.95 -11.07
N GLU A 94 -5.82 -9.99 -11.88
CA GLU A 94 -4.51 -10.64 -11.97
C GLU A 94 -3.41 -9.65 -12.41
N ARG A 95 -3.69 -8.87 -13.47
CA ARG A 95 -2.76 -7.89 -14.04
C ARG A 95 -2.43 -6.79 -13.03
N GLY A 96 -3.45 -6.26 -12.35
CA GLY A 96 -3.32 -5.22 -11.34
C GLY A 96 -2.50 -5.71 -10.15
N LEU A 97 -2.83 -6.89 -9.61
CA LEU A 97 -2.08 -7.51 -8.51
C LEU A 97 -0.61 -7.69 -8.85
N LYS A 98 -0.29 -8.27 -10.01
CA LYS A 98 1.11 -8.46 -10.46
C LYS A 98 1.87 -7.14 -10.53
N ARG A 99 1.24 -6.08 -11.05
CA ARG A 99 1.83 -4.73 -11.10
C ARG A 99 2.04 -4.12 -9.71
N GLY A 100 1.07 -4.28 -8.82
CA GLY A 100 1.12 -3.71 -7.46
C GLY A 100 2.11 -4.42 -6.55
N LEU A 101 2.14 -5.76 -6.61
CA LEU A 101 3.00 -6.61 -5.78
C LEU A 101 4.46 -6.60 -6.25
N LYS A 102 4.73 -6.33 -7.53
CA LYS A 102 6.08 -6.30 -8.11
C LYS A 102 6.93 -7.54 -7.77
N GLY A 103 6.28 -8.71 -7.72
CA GLY A 103 6.94 -9.98 -7.41
C GLY A 103 7.08 -10.31 -5.92
N ALA A 104 6.66 -9.44 -5.00
CA ALA A 104 6.72 -9.72 -3.56
C ALA A 104 5.86 -10.92 -3.13
N LEU A 105 4.78 -11.18 -3.86
CA LEU A 105 3.88 -12.30 -3.64
C LEU A 105 3.53 -12.92 -5.01
N PRO A 106 3.88 -14.19 -5.28
CA PRO A 106 3.50 -14.86 -6.52
C PRO A 106 1.99 -14.91 -6.70
N VAL A 107 1.53 -14.75 -7.93
CA VAL A 107 0.11 -14.69 -8.30
C VAL A 107 -0.16 -15.67 -9.44
N SER A 108 -1.07 -16.60 -9.23
CA SER A 108 -1.44 -17.66 -10.19
C SER A 108 -2.94 -17.94 -10.16
N THR A 109 -3.50 -18.46 -11.24
CA THR A 109 -4.90 -18.90 -11.32
C THR A 109 -5.08 -20.38 -10.95
N THR A 110 -3.98 -21.14 -10.84
CA THR A 110 -4.01 -22.59 -10.62
C THR A 110 -3.43 -23.01 -9.28
N LEU A 111 -2.35 -22.35 -8.86
CA LEU A 111 -1.58 -22.69 -7.66
C LEU A 111 -1.58 -21.53 -6.66
N GLY A 112 -1.49 -21.87 -5.38
CA GLY A 112 -1.35 -20.89 -4.31
C GLY A 112 -2.00 -21.37 -3.02
N ASP A 113 -1.35 -21.07 -1.92
CA ASP A 113 -1.68 -21.41 -0.54
C ASP A 113 -2.52 -20.33 0.15
N VAL A 114 -2.69 -19.16 -0.48
CA VAL A 114 -3.69 -18.16 -0.12
C VAL A 114 -4.65 -17.99 -1.28
N VAL A 115 -5.93 -18.21 -1.01
CA VAL A 115 -7.00 -18.22 -2.01
C VAL A 115 -7.67 -16.85 -2.05
N LEU A 116 -7.64 -16.21 -3.21
CA LEU A 116 -8.38 -14.97 -3.46
C LEU A 116 -9.73 -15.32 -4.09
N VAL A 117 -10.80 -14.94 -3.40
CA VAL A 117 -12.20 -15.10 -3.85
C VAL A 117 -12.79 -13.73 -4.12
N GLY A 118 -13.47 -13.57 -5.24
CA GLY A 118 -14.13 -12.33 -5.64
C GLY A 118 -15.56 -12.54 -6.09
N ARG A 119 -16.39 -11.52 -5.89
CA ARG A 119 -17.75 -11.45 -6.42
C ARG A 119 -18.14 -10.01 -6.75
N VAL A 120 -19.11 -9.86 -7.64
CA VAL A 120 -19.83 -8.59 -7.78
C VAL A 120 -20.92 -8.54 -6.71
N ALA A 121 -20.87 -7.54 -5.84
CA ALA A 121 -21.87 -7.32 -4.80
C ALA A 121 -23.15 -6.74 -5.43
N ASP A 122 -23.00 -5.74 -6.29
CA ASP A 122 -24.08 -5.08 -7.01
C ASP A 122 -23.56 -4.34 -8.25
N ALA A 123 -24.46 -4.01 -9.18
CA ALA A 123 -24.12 -3.23 -10.36
C ALA A 123 -25.33 -2.42 -10.84
N LEU A 124 -25.09 -1.17 -11.22
CA LEU A 124 -26.10 -0.25 -11.77
C LEU A 124 -25.64 0.21 -13.15
N GLY A 125 -26.41 -0.11 -14.17
CA GLY A 125 -26.23 0.37 -15.54
C GLY A 125 -26.93 1.72 -15.76
N SER A 126 -26.44 2.48 -16.74
CA SER A 126 -27.17 3.66 -17.22
C SER A 126 -28.13 3.26 -18.34
N ASP A 127 -29.24 3.98 -18.44
CA ASP A 127 -29.99 4.05 -19.69
C ASP A 127 -29.29 5.05 -20.60
N ASP A 128 -29.24 4.76 -21.90
CA ASP A 128 -28.78 5.70 -22.93
C ASP A 128 -29.89 6.72 -23.24
N ASP A 129 -30.52 7.30 -22.22
CA ASP A 129 -31.50 8.37 -22.40
C ASP A 129 -30.77 9.72 -22.35
N TYR A 130 -30.86 10.47 -23.46
CA TYR A 130 -30.14 11.73 -23.71
C TYR A 130 -30.41 12.78 -22.62
N MET A 131 -31.49 12.65 -21.86
CA MET A 131 -31.93 13.61 -20.84
C MET A 131 -31.46 13.30 -19.41
N SER A 132 -30.92 12.11 -19.13
CA SER A 132 -30.32 11.81 -17.81
C SER A 132 -29.34 10.64 -17.85
N VAL A 133 -28.07 10.91 -18.17
CA VAL A 133 -27.00 9.92 -18.00
C VAL A 133 -26.65 9.82 -16.52
N ARG A 134 -27.22 8.83 -15.82
CA ARG A 134 -26.73 8.48 -14.48
C ARG A 134 -25.40 7.73 -14.65
N PRO A 135 -24.39 7.99 -13.82
CA PRO A 135 -23.17 7.22 -13.92
C PRO A 135 -23.45 5.75 -13.61
N MET A 136 -22.73 4.86 -14.29
CA MET A 136 -22.72 3.44 -14.01
C MET A 136 -21.97 3.19 -12.71
N THR A 137 -22.39 2.17 -11.96
CA THR A 137 -21.79 1.81 -10.67
C THR A 137 -21.49 0.31 -10.63
N LEU A 138 -20.30 -0.06 -10.16
CA LEU A 138 -19.90 -1.44 -9.92
C LEU A 138 -19.43 -1.57 -8.47
N SER A 139 -20.14 -2.37 -7.68
CA SER A 139 -19.77 -2.72 -6.31
C SER A 139 -19.26 -4.15 -6.27
N PHE A 140 -18.12 -4.37 -5.64
CA PHE A 140 -17.49 -5.68 -5.61
C PHE A 140 -16.85 -5.99 -4.26
N ASP A 141 -16.76 -7.28 -3.99
CA ASP A 141 -16.16 -7.83 -2.79
C ASP A 141 -15.00 -8.74 -3.16
N LEU A 142 -13.92 -8.67 -2.39
CA LEU A 142 -12.81 -9.62 -2.46
C LEU A 142 -12.43 -10.09 -1.05
N LYS A 143 -11.99 -11.34 -0.94
CA LYS A 143 -11.38 -11.85 0.29
C LYS A 143 -10.20 -12.77 0.03
N LEU A 144 -9.23 -12.72 0.92
CA LEU A 144 -8.10 -13.64 1.01
C LEU A 144 -8.41 -14.68 2.08
N VAL A 145 -8.27 -15.95 1.72
CA VAL A 145 -8.55 -17.09 2.58
C VAL A 145 -7.30 -17.95 2.65
N ASP A 146 -6.88 -18.33 3.84
CA ASP A 146 -5.81 -19.31 4.02
C ASP A 146 -6.26 -20.67 3.45
N GLY A 147 -5.47 -21.23 2.53
CA GLY A 147 -5.86 -22.42 1.77
C GLY A 147 -5.97 -23.68 2.61
N ASP A 148 -5.25 -23.76 3.73
CA ASP A 148 -5.21 -24.94 4.59
C ASP A 148 -6.28 -24.88 5.67
N SER A 149 -6.41 -23.74 6.35
CA SER A 149 -7.34 -23.57 7.48
C SER A 149 -8.72 -23.05 7.08
N GLY A 150 -8.85 -22.44 5.90
CA GLY A 150 -10.07 -21.75 5.48
C GLY A 150 -10.30 -20.42 6.22
N GLU A 151 -9.32 -19.94 6.99
CA GLU A 151 -9.44 -18.69 7.74
C GLU A 151 -9.37 -17.47 6.82
N VAL A 152 -10.21 -16.45 7.09
CA VAL A 152 -10.14 -15.18 6.36
C VAL A 152 -8.96 -14.36 6.85
N LEU A 153 -8.08 -14.00 5.92
CA LEU A 153 -6.87 -13.20 6.16
C LEU A 153 -7.11 -11.72 5.90
N ALA A 154 -7.90 -11.41 4.88
CA ALA A 154 -8.26 -10.04 4.52
C ALA A 154 -9.56 -10.03 3.72
N ALA A 155 -10.28 -8.91 3.77
CA ALA A 155 -11.48 -8.67 3.01
C ALA A 155 -11.52 -7.21 2.53
N PHE A 156 -12.12 -6.99 1.37
CA PHE A 156 -12.16 -5.70 0.70
C PHE A 156 -13.53 -5.49 0.06
N HIS A 157 -14.00 -4.26 0.12
CA HIS A 157 -15.21 -3.82 -0.54
C HIS A 157 -15.00 -2.43 -1.11
N ASP A 158 -15.38 -2.24 -2.36
CA ASP A 158 -15.40 -0.92 -2.97
C ASP A 158 -16.50 -0.79 -4.01
N THR A 159 -16.85 0.46 -4.28
CA THR A 159 -17.87 0.87 -5.24
C THR A 159 -17.27 1.88 -6.20
N LEU A 160 -17.11 1.46 -7.46
CA LEU A 160 -16.60 2.29 -8.53
C LEU A 160 -17.76 2.91 -9.29
N THR A 161 -17.60 4.19 -9.63
CA THR A 161 -18.57 4.96 -10.40
C THR A 161 -17.90 5.56 -11.63
N GLY A 162 -18.57 5.52 -12.77
CA GLY A 162 -18.01 6.00 -14.04
C GLY A 162 -19.06 6.28 -15.10
N PRO A 163 -18.72 7.08 -16.14
CA PRO A 163 -19.67 7.42 -17.20
C PRO A 163 -19.96 6.27 -18.17
N ASN A 164 -19.10 5.25 -18.23
CA ASN A 164 -19.21 4.11 -19.15
C ASN A 164 -18.43 2.89 -18.65
N THR A 165 -18.54 1.78 -19.38
CA THR A 165 -17.87 0.51 -19.10
C THR A 165 -16.35 0.62 -19.11
N GLU A 166 -15.78 1.42 -20.00
CA GLU A 166 -14.33 1.58 -20.14
C GLU A 166 -13.73 2.28 -18.92
N ALA A 167 -14.41 3.31 -18.40
CA ALA A 167 -13.99 4.02 -17.20
C ALA A 167 -14.04 3.09 -15.97
N ILE A 168 -15.10 2.29 -15.81
CA ILE A 168 -15.20 1.32 -14.72
C ILE A 168 -14.07 0.31 -14.79
N SER A 169 -13.80 -0.29 -15.95
CA SER A 169 -12.70 -1.25 -16.12
C SER A 169 -11.33 -0.62 -15.85
N TYR A 170 -11.11 0.61 -16.31
CA TYR A 170 -9.87 1.36 -16.01
C TYR A 170 -9.70 1.57 -14.50
N HIS A 171 -10.75 2.05 -13.81
CA HIS A 171 -10.71 2.29 -12.38
C HIS A 171 -10.51 0.98 -11.60
N PHE A 172 -11.16 -0.10 -12.01
CA PHE A 172 -10.99 -1.42 -11.41
C PHE A 172 -9.54 -1.92 -11.54
N GLY A 173 -8.92 -1.79 -12.72
CA GLY A 173 -7.51 -2.14 -12.89
C GLY A 173 -6.57 -1.32 -11.99
N ARG A 174 -6.84 -0.02 -11.81
CA ARG A 174 -6.08 0.85 -10.90
C ARG A 174 -6.28 0.47 -9.44
N TRP A 175 -7.50 0.11 -9.08
CA TRP A 175 -7.86 -0.39 -7.76
C TRP A 175 -7.10 -1.69 -7.44
N CYS A 176 -7.08 -2.64 -8.38
CA CYS A 176 -6.35 -3.91 -8.21
C CYS A 176 -4.84 -3.70 -8.05
N GLU A 177 -4.27 -2.73 -8.76
CA GLU A 177 -2.87 -2.31 -8.59
C GLU A 177 -2.62 -1.69 -7.22
N ALA A 178 -3.56 -0.88 -6.72
CA ALA A 178 -3.50 -0.34 -5.36
C ALA A 178 -3.60 -1.45 -4.30
N MET A 179 -4.43 -2.47 -4.54
CA MET A 179 -4.56 -3.61 -3.63
C MET A 179 -3.25 -4.39 -3.54
N GLY A 180 -2.62 -4.67 -4.69
CA GLY A 180 -1.30 -5.28 -4.72
C GLY A 180 -0.25 -4.48 -3.94
N ARG A 181 -0.24 -3.15 -4.06
CA ARG A 181 0.65 -2.28 -3.26
C ARG A 181 0.35 -2.34 -1.77
N ALA A 182 -0.91 -2.42 -1.37
CA ALA A 182 -1.31 -2.49 0.03
C ALA A 182 -0.93 -3.83 0.67
N LEU A 183 -0.93 -4.92 -0.11
CA LEU A 183 -0.52 -6.25 0.35
C LEU A 183 0.99 -6.47 0.36
N ALA A 184 1.74 -5.74 -0.48
CA ALA A 184 3.19 -5.94 -0.62
C ALA A 184 3.98 -5.85 0.70
N PRO A 185 3.68 -4.94 1.65
CA PRO A 185 4.37 -4.91 2.95
C PRO A 185 4.19 -6.18 3.78
N ALA A 186 3.01 -6.82 3.72
CA ALA A 186 2.76 -8.07 4.43
C ALA A 186 3.46 -9.28 3.78
N ALA A 187 3.77 -9.19 2.48
CA ALA A 187 4.50 -10.21 1.74
C ALA A 187 6.02 -10.01 1.76
N ALA A 188 6.48 -8.78 2.03
CA ALA A 188 7.89 -8.49 2.12
C ALA A 188 8.50 -9.24 3.31
N ALA A 189 9.62 -9.94 3.08
CA ALA A 189 10.48 -10.32 4.18
C ALA A 189 10.75 -9.05 5.01
N PRO A 190 10.81 -9.11 6.36
CA PRO A 190 11.40 -8.02 7.10
C PRO A 190 12.73 -7.78 6.40
N VAL A 191 12.93 -6.56 5.90
CA VAL A 191 14.26 -6.12 5.56
C VAL A 191 14.98 -6.38 6.88
N LEU A 192 15.80 -7.45 6.95
CA LEU A 192 16.86 -7.54 7.94
C LEU A 192 17.49 -6.19 7.75
N ALA A 193 17.24 -5.28 8.70
CA ALA A 193 17.77 -3.94 8.61
C ALA A 193 19.24 -4.22 8.40
N ALA A 194 19.74 -3.96 7.18
CA ALA A 194 21.16 -3.99 6.93
C ALA A 194 21.68 -3.13 8.08
N PRO A 195 22.52 -3.70 8.98
CA PRO A 195 22.82 -3.10 10.27
C PRO A 195 23.05 -1.64 9.98
N ALA A 196 22.15 -0.79 10.51
CA ALA A 196 21.88 0.54 9.96
C ALA A 196 23.20 1.09 9.47
N ALA A 197 23.38 1.18 8.14
CA ALA A 197 24.61 1.73 7.59
C ALA A 197 24.80 3.02 8.36
N ALA A 198 25.83 3.05 9.21
CA ALA A 198 25.97 4.07 10.23
C ALA A 198 25.67 5.37 9.53
N LYS A 199 24.70 6.15 10.07
CA LYS A 199 24.37 7.49 9.56
C LYS A 199 25.66 8.05 8.97
N PRO A 200 25.72 8.43 7.68
CA PRO A 200 26.89 9.14 7.20
C PRO A 200 27.12 10.22 8.24
N LEU A 201 28.29 10.16 8.91
CA LEU A 201 28.65 11.16 9.90
C LEU A 201 28.31 12.50 9.24
N PRO A 202 27.67 13.45 9.97
CA PRO A 202 27.42 14.76 9.40
C PRO A 202 28.72 15.20 8.76
N VAL A 203 28.68 15.43 7.44
CA VAL A 203 29.87 15.89 6.70
C VAL A 203 30.39 17.06 7.53
N PRO A 204 31.62 17.00 8.07
CA PRO A 204 32.11 18.09 8.89
C PRO A 204 31.99 19.34 8.04
N SER A 205 31.22 20.33 8.50
CA SER A 205 31.28 21.66 7.93
C SER A 205 32.75 22.02 7.82
N LYS A 206 33.24 22.28 6.60
CA LYS A 206 34.65 22.54 6.32
C LYS A 206 35.18 23.46 7.42
N PRO A 207 36.15 23.01 8.25
CA PRO A 207 36.57 23.81 9.39
C PRO A 207 37.05 25.17 8.88
N ALA A 208 36.58 26.23 9.53
CA ALA A 208 37.04 27.58 9.24
C ALA A 208 38.58 27.58 9.28
N PHE A 209 39.21 28.27 8.32
CA PHE A 209 40.67 28.29 8.25
C PHE A 209 41.22 28.95 9.51
N ASP A 210 41.90 28.17 10.35
CA ASP A 210 42.59 28.64 11.55
C ASP A 210 43.88 29.36 11.17
N LEU A 211 43.77 30.67 10.99
CA LEU A 211 44.89 31.56 10.66
C LEU A 211 45.97 31.50 11.74
N GLU A 212 45.57 31.50 13.01
CA GLU A 212 46.51 31.60 14.12
C GLU A 212 47.35 30.32 14.24
N GLY A 213 46.71 29.16 14.14
CA GLY A 213 47.41 27.88 14.10
C GLY A 213 48.30 27.72 12.87
N ALA A 214 47.90 28.27 11.71
CA ALA A 214 48.74 28.27 10.52
C ALA A 214 50.01 29.10 10.71
N LEU A 215 49.92 30.31 11.29
CA LEU A 215 51.08 31.16 11.56
C LEU A 215 52.04 30.49 12.56
N ARG A 216 51.52 29.92 13.66
CA ARG A 216 52.36 29.21 14.64
C ARG A 216 53.14 28.04 14.03
N ARG A 217 52.53 27.29 13.11
CA ARG A 217 53.22 26.19 12.41
C ARG A 217 54.30 26.69 11.46
N ILE A 218 54.06 27.78 10.73
CA ILE A 218 55.07 28.39 9.85
C ILE A 218 56.27 28.87 10.68
N ASP A 219 56.02 29.52 11.82
CA ASP A 219 57.09 29.98 12.72
C ASP A 219 57.86 28.82 13.37
N ALA A 220 57.21 27.69 13.64
CA ALA A 220 57.90 26.49 14.08
C ALA A 220 58.83 25.93 12.99
N LEU A 221 58.34 25.81 11.75
CA LEU A 221 59.13 25.30 10.63
C LEU A 221 60.34 26.18 10.30
N GLY A 222 60.20 27.50 10.41
CA GLY A 222 61.31 28.44 10.27
C GLY A 222 62.35 28.27 11.38
N ARG A 223 61.92 28.12 12.64
CA ARG A 223 62.83 27.84 13.77
C ARG A 223 63.56 26.52 13.64
N ASP A 224 62.90 25.51 13.07
CA ASP A 224 63.48 24.18 12.84
C ASP A 224 64.40 24.15 11.60
N GLY A 225 64.59 25.29 10.91
CA GLY A 225 65.45 25.42 9.73
C GLY A 225 64.93 24.71 8.48
N LEU A 226 63.66 24.27 8.51
CA LEU A 226 63.02 23.54 7.42
C LEU A 226 62.54 24.46 6.29
N LEU A 227 62.48 25.76 6.54
CA LEU A 227 62.13 26.80 5.59
C LEU A 227 63.08 27.99 5.77
N SER A 228 63.46 28.63 4.65
CA SER A 228 64.14 29.92 4.70
C SER A 228 63.19 31.03 5.19
N GLU A 229 63.74 32.14 5.67
CA GLU A 229 62.93 33.26 6.16
C GLU A 229 62.02 33.84 5.06
N ALA A 230 62.52 33.90 3.82
CA ALA A 230 61.75 34.37 2.66
C ALA A 230 60.54 33.44 2.36
N GLU A 231 60.71 32.13 2.52
CA GLU A 231 59.62 31.15 2.36
C GLU A 231 58.61 31.26 3.50
N CYS A 232 59.07 31.47 4.73
CA CYS A 232 58.19 31.71 5.87
C CYS A 232 57.33 32.96 5.65
N GLU A 233 57.93 34.08 5.23
CA GLU A 233 57.21 35.33 4.98
C GLU A 233 56.18 35.19 3.85
N ALA A 234 56.53 34.52 2.75
CA ALA A 234 55.60 34.23 1.66
C ALA A 234 54.41 33.37 2.11
N LEU A 235 54.64 32.37 2.96
CA LEU A 235 53.59 31.52 3.52
C LEU A 235 52.70 32.26 4.52
N ARG A 236 53.27 33.13 5.38
CA ARG A 236 52.49 33.99 6.28
C ARG A 236 51.55 34.92 5.48
N LYS A 237 52.03 35.51 4.38
CA LYS A 237 51.21 36.36 3.48
C LYS A 237 50.07 35.57 2.84
N LYS A 238 50.34 34.36 2.33
CA LYS A 238 49.32 33.47 1.75
C LYS A 238 48.28 33.03 2.78
N ALA A 239 48.70 32.73 4.01
CA ALA A 239 47.79 32.35 5.09
C ALA A 239 46.82 33.50 5.44
N ARG A 240 47.32 34.73 5.56
CA ARG A 240 46.49 35.92 5.82
C ARG A 240 45.50 36.20 4.68
N ALA A 241 45.92 36.07 3.43
CA ALA A 241 45.04 36.24 2.27
C ALA A 241 43.93 35.19 2.20
N LYS A 242 44.16 33.97 2.72
CA LYS A 242 43.17 32.89 2.77
C LYS A 242 42.15 33.03 3.91
N ALA A 243 42.44 33.88 4.89
CA ALA A 243 41.57 34.17 6.02
C ALA A 243 40.60 35.35 5.75
N GLN A 244 40.79 36.06 4.63
CA GLN A 244 39.90 37.11 4.12
C GLN A 244 38.94 36.51 3.09
#